data_AF-A0A0M3RFR0-F1
#
_entry.id   AF-A0A0M3RFR0-F1
#
_cell.length_a   1.000
_cell.length_b   1.000
_cell.length_c   1.000
_cell.angle_alpha   90.00
_cell.angle_beta   90.00
_cell.angle_gamma   90.00
#
_symmetry.space_group_name_H-M   'P 1'
#
loop_
_entity.id
_entity.type
_entity.pdbx_description
1 polymer ?
#
loop_
_entity_poly.entity_id
_entity_poly.type
_entity_poly.pdbx_seq_one_letter_code
_entity_poly.pdbx_strand_id
1 'polypeptide(L)'
;MWLLFSIQLGTAVLFLFLGWGLRRGAYWLISGFSIRPKEEQTQLIERGYPQRTGSLLIGTAIGMIVLLPLIFTSFPYAIEVNFGFMLVFLLGGFIYLSRYEVPQKRKKSYIISISIGSVTIILIGILMFLGYQDPKLILKEESFEVTGMYGDSWTYAEIEAVSLLDDMPEVTWKVNGFGLETVAKGKFKVTGYGTSLLFIQKGVPPYLHIKTKDEDIFINAQSASKTRAWEKKLTGRIQ
;
A
#
# COMPACT_ATOMS: atom_id res chain seq x y z
N MET A 1 12.31 5.50 7.26
CA MET A 1 13.25 4.99 6.22
C MET A 1 13.88 3.65 6.59
N TRP A 2 14.71 3.55 7.64
CA TRP A 2 15.46 2.30 7.98
C TRP A 2 14.60 1.06 8.25
N LEU A 3 13.44 1.23 8.89
CA LEU A 3 12.52 0.13 9.12
C LEU A 3 12.01 -0.47 7.80
N LEU A 4 11.57 0.38 6.86
CA LEU A 4 11.06 -0.06 5.55
C LEU A 4 12.15 -0.72 4.70
N PHE A 5 13.35 -0.15 4.71
CA PHE A 5 14.53 -0.76 4.08
C PHE A 5 14.79 -2.17 4.63
N SER A 6 14.77 -2.32 5.96
CA SER A 6 15.01 -3.60 6.64
C SER A 6 13.94 -4.64 6.30
N ILE A 7 12.67 -4.21 6.21
CA ILE A 7 11.56 -5.08 5.79
C ILE A 7 11.79 -5.58 4.36
N GLN A 8 12.09 -4.70 3.41
CA GLN A 8 12.28 -5.09 2.00
C GLN A 8 13.51 -5.98 1.80
N LEU A 9 14.61 -5.66 2.48
CA LEU A 9 15.80 -6.51 2.49
C LEU A 9 15.48 -7.89 3.08
N GLY A 10 14.78 -7.94 4.21
CA GLY A 10 14.33 -9.18 4.84
C GLY A 10 13.44 -10.02 3.92
N THR A 11 12.49 -9.39 3.21
CA THR A 11 11.65 -10.06 2.21
C THR A 11 12.48 -10.63 1.05
N ALA A 12 13.45 -9.86 0.52
CA ALA A 12 14.31 -10.34 -0.55
C ALA A 12 15.19 -11.52 -0.09
N VAL A 13 15.77 -11.44 1.12
CA VAL A 13 16.56 -12.54 1.71
C VAL A 13 15.69 -13.79 1.92
N LEU A 14 14.45 -13.62 2.38
CA LEU A 14 13.51 -14.74 2.51
C LEU A 14 13.24 -15.41 1.16
N PHE A 15 13.01 -14.63 0.08
CA PHE A 15 12.82 -15.18 -1.26
C PHE A 15 14.06 -15.87 -1.82
N LEU A 16 15.27 -15.35 -1.54
CA LEU A 16 16.52 -16.06 -1.87
C LEU A 16 16.59 -17.41 -1.15
N PHE A 17 16.30 -17.44 0.15
CA PHE A 17 16.36 -18.66 0.96
C PHE A 17 15.33 -19.70 0.50
N LEU A 18 14.06 -19.30 0.33
CA LEU A 18 13.00 -20.18 -0.16
C LEU A 18 13.28 -20.68 -1.57
N GLY A 19 13.71 -19.78 -2.47
CA GLY A 19 14.03 -20.14 -3.84
C GLY A 19 15.23 -21.07 -3.96
N TRP A 20 16.25 -20.88 -3.11
CA TRP A 20 17.37 -21.80 -2.98
C TRP A 20 16.92 -23.16 -2.45
N GLY A 21 16.09 -23.20 -1.40
CA GLY A 21 15.55 -24.44 -0.85
C GLY A 21 14.77 -25.25 -1.88
N LEU A 22 13.92 -24.59 -2.69
CA LEU A 22 13.18 -25.23 -3.77
C LEU A 22 14.10 -25.84 -4.84
N ARG A 23 15.19 -25.16 -5.19
CA ARG A 23 16.19 -25.71 -6.13
C ARG A 23 16.96 -26.90 -5.53
N ARG A 24 17.04 -27.01 -4.19
CA ARG A 24 17.72 -28.07 -3.46
C ARG A 24 16.85 -29.26 -3.07
N GLY A 25 15.56 -29.27 -3.45
CA GLY A 25 14.67 -30.40 -3.19
C GLY A 25 13.64 -30.18 -2.08
N ALA A 26 13.58 -28.99 -1.47
CA ALA A 26 12.58 -28.66 -0.45
C ALA A 26 11.19 -28.39 -1.07
N TYR A 27 10.67 -29.30 -1.88
CA TYR A 27 9.44 -29.12 -2.67
C TYR A 27 8.18 -28.98 -1.81
N TRP A 28 8.22 -29.40 -0.55
CA TRP A 28 7.16 -29.20 0.43
C TRP A 28 6.83 -27.71 0.69
N LEU A 29 7.75 -26.79 0.33
CA LEU A 29 7.52 -25.34 0.36
C LEU A 29 6.52 -24.88 -0.70
N ILE A 30 6.27 -25.68 -1.74
CA ILE A 30 5.25 -25.38 -2.75
C ILE A 30 3.89 -25.78 -2.19
N SER A 31 3.01 -24.79 -2.04
CA SER A 31 1.66 -25.01 -1.53
C SER A 31 0.94 -26.13 -2.29
N GLY A 32 0.44 -27.11 -1.53
CA GLY A 32 -0.28 -28.27 -2.05
C GLY A 32 0.57 -29.36 -2.71
N PHE A 33 1.90 -29.21 -2.84
CA PHE A 33 2.75 -30.19 -3.52
C PHE A 33 2.74 -31.56 -2.82
N SER A 34 2.92 -31.59 -1.50
CA SER A 34 2.98 -32.82 -0.71
C SER A 34 1.68 -33.63 -0.68
N ILE A 35 0.55 -32.99 -0.97
CA ILE A 35 -0.79 -33.60 -0.93
C ILE A 35 -1.17 -34.20 -2.30
N ARG A 36 -0.43 -33.86 -3.37
CA ARG A 36 -0.68 -34.42 -4.70
C ARG A 36 -0.36 -35.91 -4.76
N PRO A 37 -1.03 -36.69 -5.62
CA PRO A 37 -0.63 -38.07 -5.91
C PRO A 37 0.85 -38.17 -6.27
N LYS A 38 1.53 -39.25 -5.87
CA LYS A 38 2.98 -39.45 -6.12
C LYS A 38 3.35 -39.37 -7.60
N GLU A 39 2.47 -39.82 -8.48
CA GLU A 39 2.64 -39.72 -9.93
C GLU A 39 2.70 -38.25 -10.39
N GLU A 40 1.78 -37.41 -9.92
CA GLU A 40 1.79 -35.98 -10.23
C GLU A 40 3.02 -35.26 -9.67
N GLN A 41 3.45 -35.62 -8.45
CA GLN A 41 4.68 -35.07 -7.87
C GLN A 41 5.90 -35.37 -8.75
N THR A 42 6.01 -36.62 -9.22
CA THR A 42 7.12 -37.07 -10.09
C THR A 42 7.08 -36.32 -11.42
N GLN A 43 5.91 -36.23 -12.06
CA GLN A 43 5.75 -35.48 -13.32
C GLN A 43 6.12 -33.99 -13.17
N LEU A 44 5.78 -33.37 -12.04
CA LEU A 44 6.16 -31.97 -11.77
C LEU A 44 7.66 -31.79 -11.61
N ILE A 45 8.33 -32.73 -10.92
CA ILE A 45 9.79 -32.73 -10.72
C ILE A 45 10.50 -32.93 -12.06
N GLU A 46 10.10 -33.91 -12.86
CA GLU A 46 10.67 -34.18 -14.20
C GLU A 46 10.51 -32.97 -15.13
N ARG A 47 9.38 -32.28 -15.04
CA ARG A 47 9.14 -31.04 -15.78
C ARG A 47 9.94 -29.87 -15.26
N GLY A 48 10.59 -29.98 -14.11
CA GLY A 48 11.35 -28.92 -13.46
C GLY A 48 10.46 -27.80 -12.91
N TYR A 49 9.20 -28.07 -12.56
CA TYR A 49 8.30 -27.07 -11.99
C TYR A 49 8.87 -26.49 -10.69
N PRO A 50 9.31 -27.30 -9.69
CA PRO A 50 9.82 -26.76 -8.43
C PRO A 50 11.07 -25.88 -8.58
N GLN A 51 12.00 -26.27 -9.45
CA GLN A 51 13.24 -25.52 -9.70
C GLN A 51 12.95 -24.18 -10.37
N ARG A 52 11.94 -24.12 -11.25
CA ARG A 52 11.51 -22.86 -11.87
C ARG A 52 10.73 -21.98 -10.92
N THR A 53 9.94 -22.56 -10.00
CA THR A 53 9.35 -21.80 -8.88
C THR A 53 10.46 -21.20 -8.02
N GLY A 54 11.50 -21.97 -7.68
CA GLY A 54 12.65 -21.43 -6.95
C GLY A 54 13.41 -20.36 -7.74
N SER A 55 13.54 -20.52 -9.05
CA SER A 55 14.14 -19.52 -9.95
C SER A 55 13.33 -18.22 -10.00
N LEU A 56 12.00 -18.32 -9.99
CA LEU A 56 11.10 -17.18 -9.94
C LEU A 56 11.33 -16.40 -8.64
N LEU A 57 11.33 -17.07 -7.47
CA LEU A 57 11.58 -16.42 -6.18
C LEU A 57 12.94 -15.73 -6.12
N ILE A 58 14.01 -16.41 -6.58
CA ILE A 58 15.35 -15.81 -6.65
C ILE A 58 15.37 -14.61 -7.59
N GLY A 59 14.73 -14.72 -8.76
CA GLY A 59 14.63 -13.62 -9.72
C GLY A 59 13.89 -12.41 -9.14
N THR A 60 12.78 -12.65 -8.43
CA THR A 60 12.06 -11.60 -7.68
C THR A 60 12.97 -10.93 -6.67
N ALA A 61 13.70 -11.72 -5.86
CA ALA A 61 14.60 -11.18 -4.84
C ALA A 61 15.73 -10.33 -5.44
N ILE A 62 16.36 -10.82 -6.51
CA ILE A 62 17.42 -10.08 -7.22
C ILE A 62 16.87 -8.76 -7.75
N GLY A 63 15.70 -8.78 -8.41
CA GLY A 63 15.07 -7.55 -8.89
C GLY A 63 14.73 -6.58 -7.75
N MET A 64 14.23 -7.07 -6.61
CA MET A 64 14.00 -6.23 -5.43
C MET A 64 15.29 -5.63 -4.88
N ILE A 65 16.39 -6.38 -4.82
CA ILE A 65 17.70 -5.90 -4.35
C ILE A 65 18.27 -4.85 -5.32
N VAL A 66 18.12 -5.05 -6.63
CA VAL A 66 18.55 -4.09 -7.66
C VAL A 66 17.77 -2.78 -7.55
N LEU A 67 16.48 -2.83 -7.21
CA LEU A 67 15.64 -1.66 -7.01
C LEU A 67 15.80 -1.01 -5.62
N LEU A 68 16.43 -1.69 -4.66
CA LEU A 68 16.54 -1.23 -3.27
C LEU A 68 17.28 0.11 -3.10
N PRO A 69 18.35 0.43 -3.87
CA PRO A 69 19.01 1.73 -3.79
C PRO A 69 18.10 2.93 -4.06
N LEU A 70 16.97 2.74 -4.75
CA LEU A 70 16.02 3.81 -5.07
C LEU A 70 15.47 4.50 -3.81
N ILE A 71 15.42 3.80 -2.67
CA ILE A 71 14.95 4.32 -1.38
C ILE A 71 15.84 5.45 -0.85
N PHE A 72 17.12 5.45 -1.23
CA PHE A 72 18.08 6.48 -0.82
C PHE A 72 18.11 7.68 -1.78
N THR A 73 17.19 7.73 -2.74
CA THR A 73 17.03 8.86 -3.66
C THR A 73 15.86 9.75 -3.24
N SER A 74 15.71 10.91 -3.87
CA SER A 74 14.55 11.81 -3.66
C SER A 74 13.26 11.31 -4.32
N PHE A 75 13.25 10.10 -4.89
CA PHE A 75 12.09 9.55 -5.57
C PHE A 75 11.03 9.07 -4.56
N PRO A 76 9.85 9.70 -4.50
CA PRO A 76 8.89 9.47 -3.42
C PRO A 76 8.18 8.10 -3.50
N TYR A 77 8.17 7.46 -4.67
CA TYR A 77 7.46 6.19 -4.89
C TYR A 77 8.40 4.97 -4.87
N ALA A 78 9.58 5.09 -4.26
CA ALA A 78 10.60 4.03 -4.29
C ALA A 78 10.09 2.70 -3.74
N ILE A 79 9.33 2.77 -2.64
CA ILE A 79 8.77 1.60 -1.95
C ILE A 79 7.67 0.96 -2.81
N GLU A 80 6.76 1.76 -3.35
CA GLU A 80 5.67 1.36 -4.22
C GLU A 80 6.19 0.71 -5.51
N VAL A 81 7.25 1.25 -6.10
CA VAL A 81 7.90 0.66 -7.29
C VAL A 81 8.52 -0.69 -6.96
N ASN A 82 9.20 -0.83 -5.82
CA ASN A 82 9.82 -2.11 -5.43
C ASN A 82 8.76 -3.20 -5.19
N PHE A 83 7.72 -2.90 -4.42
CA PHE A 83 6.62 -3.84 -4.18
C PHE A 83 5.77 -4.09 -5.44
N GLY A 84 5.58 -3.07 -6.28
CA GLY A 84 4.88 -3.17 -7.56
C GLY A 84 5.62 -4.11 -8.51
N PHE A 85 6.95 -3.97 -8.62
CA PHE A 85 7.80 -4.91 -9.34
C PHE A 85 7.64 -6.33 -8.80
N MET A 86 7.78 -6.51 -7.48
CA MET A 86 7.66 -7.81 -6.82
C MET A 86 6.33 -8.49 -7.18
N LEU A 87 5.23 -7.75 -7.05
CA LEU A 87 3.89 -8.23 -7.33
C LEU A 87 3.72 -8.65 -8.80
N VAL A 88 4.03 -7.76 -9.74
CA VAL A 88 3.86 -8.02 -11.18
C VAL A 88 4.74 -9.18 -11.62
N PHE A 89 6.00 -9.22 -11.15
CA PHE A 89 6.94 -10.27 -11.51
C PHE A 89 6.49 -11.63 -10.98
N LEU A 90 5.98 -11.71 -9.74
CA LEU A 90 5.44 -12.96 -9.20
C LEU A 90 4.16 -13.40 -9.92
N LEU A 91 3.20 -12.50 -10.14
CA LEU A 91 1.94 -12.83 -10.82
C LEU A 91 2.20 -13.31 -12.26
N GLY A 92 2.99 -12.55 -13.03
CA GLY A 92 3.41 -12.94 -14.36
C GLY A 92 4.22 -14.24 -14.37
N GLY A 93 5.09 -14.41 -13.37
CA GLY A 93 5.85 -15.64 -13.14
C GLY A 93 4.98 -16.87 -12.90
N PHE A 94 3.93 -16.77 -12.07
CA PHE A 94 3.01 -17.89 -11.82
C PHE A 94 2.15 -18.23 -13.05
N ILE A 95 1.74 -17.22 -13.83
CA ILE A 95 1.11 -17.43 -15.14
C ILE A 95 2.08 -18.18 -16.06
N TYR A 96 3.34 -17.77 -16.14
CA TYR A 96 4.36 -18.47 -16.92
C TYR A 96 4.58 -19.90 -16.42
N LEU A 97 4.69 -20.12 -15.10
CA LEU A 97 4.91 -21.42 -14.48
C LEU A 97 3.78 -22.41 -14.76
N SER A 98 2.57 -21.94 -15.02
CA SER A 98 1.43 -22.79 -15.39
C SER A 98 1.73 -23.68 -16.60
N ARG A 99 2.68 -23.32 -17.49
CA ARG A 99 3.12 -24.19 -18.59
C ARG A 99 3.78 -25.50 -18.13
N TYR A 100 4.41 -25.49 -16.96
CA TYR A 100 5.14 -26.63 -16.38
C TYR A 100 4.26 -27.50 -15.48
N GLU A 101 3.00 -27.11 -15.27
CA GLU A 101 2.00 -27.93 -14.60
C GLU A 101 1.75 -29.26 -15.35
N VAL A 102 1.19 -30.24 -14.62
CA VAL A 102 0.73 -31.52 -15.16
C VAL A 102 -0.21 -31.30 -16.37
N PRO A 103 -0.06 -32.03 -17.50
CA PRO A 103 -0.80 -31.76 -18.75
C PRO A 103 -2.30 -31.60 -18.57
N GLN A 104 -2.93 -32.51 -17.82
CA GLN A 104 -4.37 -32.53 -17.67
C GLN A 104 -4.87 -31.32 -16.85
N LYS A 105 -4.01 -30.69 -16.04
CA LYS A 105 -4.35 -29.55 -15.15
C LYS A 105 -3.84 -28.20 -15.67
N ARG A 106 -3.01 -28.19 -16.72
CA ARG A 106 -2.38 -26.97 -17.26
C ARG A 106 -3.38 -25.87 -17.59
N LYS A 107 -4.45 -26.17 -18.34
CA LYS A 107 -5.47 -25.19 -18.72
C LYS A 107 -6.13 -24.57 -17.49
N LYS A 108 -6.48 -25.41 -16.51
CA LYS A 108 -7.05 -24.97 -15.23
C LYS A 108 -6.07 -24.08 -14.45
N SER A 109 -4.79 -24.45 -14.39
CA SER A 109 -3.74 -23.65 -13.74
C SER A 109 -3.58 -22.27 -14.38
N TYR A 110 -3.60 -22.19 -15.71
CA TYR A 110 -3.56 -20.91 -16.42
C TYR A 110 -4.75 -20.02 -16.07
N ILE A 111 -5.96 -20.57 -16.12
CA ILE A 111 -7.18 -19.83 -15.79
C ILE A 111 -7.11 -19.32 -14.35
N ILE A 112 -6.76 -20.18 -13.39
CA ILE A 112 -6.62 -19.80 -11.98
C ILE A 112 -5.59 -18.69 -11.81
N SER A 113 -4.39 -18.84 -12.40
CA SER A 113 -3.31 -17.87 -12.25
C SER A 113 -3.67 -16.51 -12.85
N ILE A 114 -4.30 -16.50 -14.03
CA ILE A 114 -4.79 -15.27 -14.67
C ILE A 114 -5.90 -14.63 -13.84
N SER A 115 -6.88 -15.42 -13.37
CA SER A 115 -7.96 -14.90 -12.53
C SER A 115 -7.43 -14.28 -11.25
N ILE A 116 -6.52 -14.95 -10.53
CA ILE A 116 -5.90 -14.41 -9.31
C ILE A 116 -5.13 -13.12 -9.62
N GLY A 117 -4.33 -13.14 -10.69
CA GLY A 117 -3.56 -11.98 -11.11
C GLY A 117 -4.45 -10.78 -11.43
N SER A 118 -5.47 -10.97 -12.27
CA SER A 118 -6.42 -9.92 -12.64
C SER A 118 -7.17 -9.37 -11.43
N VAL A 119 -7.72 -10.24 -10.57
CA VAL A 119 -8.45 -9.80 -9.36
C VAL A 119 -7.54 -8.99 -8.44
N THR A 120 -6.30 -9.44 -8.25
CA THR A 120 -5.32 -8.76 -7.39
C THR A 120 -4.95 -7.38 -7.94
N ILE A 121 -4.67 -7.27 -9.24
CA ILE A 121 -4.34 -6.00 -9.89
C ILE A 121 -5.53 -5.04 -9.85
N ILE A 122 -6.75 -5.52 -10.14
CA ILE A 122 -7.97 -4.70 -10.09
C ILE A 122 -8.20 -4.18 -8.67
N LEU A 123 -8.11 -5.05 -7.66
CA LEU A 123 -8.33 -4.67 -6.27
C LEU A 123 -7.32 -3.61 -5.81
N ILE A 124 -6.03 -3.81 -6.11
CA ILE A 124 -4.99 -2.84 -5.78
C ILE A 124 -5.21 -1.53 -6.54
N GLY A 125 -5.59 -1.58 -7.81
CA GLY A 125 -5.92 -0.40 -8.60
C GLY A 125 -7.06 0.42 -7.99
N ILE A 126 -8.13 -0.26 -7.54
CA ILE A 126 -9.26 0.39 -6.85
C ILE A 126 -8.80 1.02 -5.52
N LEU A 127 -8.03 0.29 -4.71
CA LEU A 127 -7.52 0.80 -3.44
C LEU A 127 -6.60 2.00 -3.63
N MET A 128 -5.74 1.99 -4.66
CA MET A 128 -4.88 3.12 -5.00
C MET A 128 -5.71 4.31 -5.49
N PHE A 129 -6.70 4.08 -6.35
CA PHE A 129 -7.58 5.15 -6.83
C PHE A 129 -8.33 5.84 -5.67
N LEU A 130 -8.97 5.07 -4.79
CA LEU A 130 -9.68 5.60 -3.64
C LEU A 130 -8.73 6.25 -2.62
N GLY A 131 -7.57 5.63 -2.39
CA GLY A 131 -6.57 6.12 -1.45
C GLY A 131 -5.92 7.44 -1.90
N TYR A 132 -5.69 7.64 -3.19
CA TYR A 132 -5.09 8.86 -3.74
C TYR A 132 -6.09 9.96 -4.10
N GLN A 133 -7.40 9.67 -4.16
CA GLN A 133 -8.43 10.67 -4.47
C GLN A 133 -8.40 11.87 -3.51
N ASP A 134 -8.20 13.08 -4.02
CA ASP A 134 -8.09 14.27 -3.17
C ASP A 134 -9.31 14.50 -2.27
N PRO A 135 -9.10 14.84 -0.98
CA PRO A 135 -10.18 15.28 -0.13
C PRO A 135 -10.68 16.65 -0.61
N LYS A 136 -11.99 16.89 -0.49
CA LYS A 136 -12.58 18.21 -0.69
C LYS A 136 -13.21 18.63 0.63
N LEU A 137 -12.93 19.86 1.03
CA LEU A 137 -13.63 20.53 2.12
C LEU A 137 -14.81 21.32 1.53
N ILE A 138 -16.02 20.87 1.80
CA ILE A 138 -17.29 21.45 1.35
C ILE A 138 -17.94 22.14 2.53
N LEU A 139 -18.19 23.44 2.41
CA LEU A 139 -18.89 24.22 3.43
C LEU A 139 -20.40 24.20 3.14
N LYS A 140 -21.18 23.80 4.14
CA LYS A 140 -22.64 23.87 4.17
C LYS A 140 -23.08 25.03 5.07
N GLU A 141 -24.38 25.17 5.27
CA GLU A 141 -24.97 26.27 6.07
C GLU A 141 -24.54 26.20 7.54
N GLU A 142 -24.64 25.02 8.17
CA GLU A 142 -24.36 24.82 9.61
C GLU A 142 -23.18 23.86 9.89
N SER A 143 -22.59 23.30 8.84
CA SER A 143 -21.55 22.27 8.94
C SER A 143 -20.53 22.37 7.80
N PHE A 144 -19.41 21.68 7.96
CA PHE A 144 -18.49 21.38 6.87
C PHE A 144 -18.38 19.86 6.68
N GLU A 145 -18.15 19.45 5.44
CA GLU A 145 -17.95 18.05 5.05
C GLU A 145 -16.56 17.89 4.44
N VAL A 146 -15.86 16.83 4.83
CA VAL A 146 -14.67 16.36 4.12
C VAL A 146 -15.06 15.14 3.30
N THR A 147 -14.89 15.20 1.98
CA THR A 147 -15.24 14.07 1.10
C THR A 147 -14.14 13.02 1.03
N GLY A 148 -14.52 11.79 0.70
CA GLY A 148 -13.60 10.70 0.39
C GLY A 148 -13.57 9.62 1.47
N MET A 149 -12.59 8.71 1.40
CA MET A 149 -12.43 7.68 2.43
C MET A 149 -12.20 8.32 3.80
N TYR A 150 -12.94 7.85 4.81
CA TYR A 150 -12.95 8.39 6.18
C TYR A 150 -13.55 9.79 6.32
N GLY A 151 -14.05 10.36 5.23
CA GLY A 151 -14.73 11.64 5.22
C GLY A 151 -16.01 11.63 6.07
N ASP A 152 -16.29 12.75 6.72
CA ASP A 152 -17.48 12.94 7.56
C ASP A 152 -17.93 14.41 7.50
N SER A 153 -18.97 14.73 8.25
CA SER A 153 -19.51 16.08 8.42
C SER A 153 -19.48 16.50 9.89
N TRP A 154 -18.98 17.70 10.15
CA TRP A 154 -18.91 18.28 11.50
C TRP A 154 -19.65 19.61 11.54
N THR A 155 -20.38 19.86 12.63
CA THR A 155 -21.08 21.14 12.80
C THR A 155 -20.11 22.23 13.20
N TYR A 156 -20.38 23.48 12.79
CA TYR A 156 -19.50 24.60 13.20
C TYR A 156 -19.49 24.80 14.72
N ALA A 157 -20.57 24.42 15.42
CA ALA A 157 -20.70 24.50 16.88
C ALA A 157 -19.81 23.50 17.66
N GLU A 158 -19.24 22.50 16.98
CA GLU A 158 -18.27 21.56 17.57
C GLU A 158 -16.83 22.05 17.45
N ILE A 159 -16.55 23.07 16.63
CA ILE A 159 -15.19 23.55 16.39
C ILE A 159 -14.72 24.39 17.58
N GLU A 160 -13.62 23.96 18.20
CA GLU A 160 -12.96 24.68 19.30
C GLU A 160 -11.87 25.62 18.78
N ALA A 161 -11.12 25.19 17.76
CA ALA A 161 -10.04 25.97 17.18
C ALA A 161 -9.77 25.57 15.73
N VAL A 162 -9.30 26.55 14.94
CA VAL A 162 -8.80 26.35 13.58
C VAL A 162 -7.43 27.01 13.49
N SER A 163 -6.44 26.30 12.96
CA SER A 163 -5.09 26.84 12.77
C SER A 163 -4.41 26.28 11.52
N LEU A 164 -3.47 27.05 10.97
CA LEU A 164 -2.56 26.57 9.92
C LEU A 164 -1.22 26.19 10.54
N LEU A 165 -0.74 25.02 10.20
CA LEU A 165 0.56 24.51 10.57
C LEU A 165 1.46 24.46 9.34
N ASP A 166 2.63 25.07 9.41
CA ASP A 166 3.60 24.99 8.30
C ASP A 166 4.28 23.62 8.25
N ASP A 167 4.31 22.89 9.36
CA ASP A 167 4.80 21.50 9.44
C ASP A 167 3.79 20.59 10.13
N MET A 168 3.69 19.35 9.65
CA MET A 168 2.81 18.35 10.26
C MET A 168 3.50 17.75 11.50
N PRO A 169 2.83 17.70 12.67
CA PRO A 169 3.36 16.98 13.83
C PRO A 169 3.62 15.51 13.49
N GLU A 170 4.56 14.89 14.21
CA GLU A 170 4.99 13.52 13.90
C GLU A 170 3.82 12.53 13.95
N VAL A 171 3.60 11.83 12.83
CA VAL A 171 2.62 10.75 12.73
C VAL A 171 3.30 9.43 13.11
N THR A 172 2.98 8.93 14.30
CA THR A 172 3.70 7.80 14.91
C THR A 172 3.13 6.44 14.52
N TRP A 173 1.80 6.33 14.41
CA TRP A 173 1.15 5.05 14.15
C TRP A 173 -0.14 5.19 13.34
N LYS A 174 -0.38 4.28 12.40
CA LYS A 174 -1.65 4.18 11.68
C LYS A 174 -2.64 3.31 12.44
N VAL A 175 -3.74 3.88 12.93
CA VAL A 175 -4.81 3.15 13.61
C VAL A 175 -5.70 2.45 12.58
N ASN A 176 -6.20 3.21 11.60
CA ASN A 176 -6.98 2.69 10.48
C ASN A 176 -6.90 3.69 9.34
N GLY A 177 -6.48 3.28 8.14
CA GLY A 177 -6.29 4.25 7.07
C GLY A 177 -5.56 3.75 5.85
N PHE A 178 -5.54 4.63 4.85
CA PHE A 178 -4.63 4.61 3.73
C PHE A 178 -3.43 5.49 4.04
N GLY A 179 -2.26 4.88 4.19
CA GLY A 179 -1.04 5.59 4.57
C GLY A 179 0.13 5.11 3.73
N LEU A 180 0.60 5.97 2.85
CA LEU A 180 1.77 5.78 1.98
C LEU A 180 2.76 6.93 2.20
N GLU A 181 3.87 6.95 1.47
CA GLU A 181 4.93 7.94 1.66
C GLU A 181 4.44 9.37 1.37
N THR A 182 3.51 9.53 0.43
CA THR A 182 3.02 10.85 -0.02
C THR A 182 1.64 11.23 0.53
N VAL A 183 0.89 10.29 1.12
CA VAL A 183 -0.50 10.50 1.55
C VAL A 183 -0.77 9.81 2.89
N ALA A 184 -1.53 10.47 3.77
CA ALA A 184 -2.15 9.84 4.93
C ALA A 184 -3.63 10.23 5.03
N LYS A 185 -4.51 9.22 4.96
CA LYS A 185 -5.97 9.33 5.05
C LYS A 185 -6.56 8.33 6.02
N GLY A 186 -7.31 8.79 7.00
CA GLY A 186 -7.90 7.98 8.07
C GLY A 186 -7.39 8.33 9.46
N LYS A 187 -7.50 7.41 10.42
CA LYS A 187 -7.16 7.62 11.83
C LYS A 187 -5.70 7.24 12.12
N PHE A 188 -4.96 8.18 12.71
CA PHE A 188 -3.56 8.02 13.05
C PHE A 188 -3.27 8.55 14.46
N LYS A 189 -2.21 8.06 15.09
CA LYS A 189 -1.64 8.67 16.29
C LYS A 189 -0.69 9.79 15.88
N VAL A 190 -0.92 10.98 16.41
CA VAL A 190 -0.14 12.18 16.13
C VAL A 190 0.45 12.68 17.45
N THR A 191 1.76 12.91 17.47
CA THR A 191 2.48 13.36 18.68
C THR A 191 1.92 14.70 19.14
N GLY A 192 1.42 14.75 20.39
CA GLY A 192 0.80 15.94 20.98
C GLY A 192 -0.71 16.06 20.78
N TYR A 193 -1.32 15.26 19.89
CA TYR A 193 -2.75 15.36 19.52
C TYR A 193 -3.52 14.04 19.69
N GLY A 194 -2.87 12.99 20.20
CA GLY A 194 -3.53 11.71 20.44
C GLY A 194 -3.94 11.02 19.13
N THR A 195 -5.16 10.48 19.09
CA THR A 195 -5.71 9.87 17.87
C THR A 195 -6.43 10.94 17.07
N SER A 196 -5.97 11.19 15.85
CA SER A 196 -6.44 12.27 14.98
C SER A 196 -6.86 11.72 13.62
N LEU A 197 -7.78 12.42 12.96
CA LEU A 197 -8.23 12.13 11.61
C LEU A 197 -7.40 12.93 10.60
N LEU A 198 -6.75 12.24 9.67
CA LEU A 198 -5.87 12.84 8.69
C LEU A 198 -6.49 12.72 7.30
N PHE A 199 -6.35 13.79 6.51
CA PHE A 199 -6.63 13.86 5.08
C PHE A 199 -5.51 14.64 4.40
N ILE A 200 -4.28 14.17 4.57
CA ILE A 200 -3.10 14.94 4.20
C ILE A 200 -2.33 14.37 3.02
N GLN A 201 -1.80 15.28 2.22
CA GLN A 201 -0.70 15.06 1.30
C GLN A 201 0.58 15.52 1.98
N LYS A 202 1.47 14.56 2.22
CA LYS A 202 2.74 14.78 2.93
C LYS A 202 3.67 15.62 2.07
N GLY A 203 4.36 16.56 2.70
CA GLY A 203 5.30 17.47 2.03
C GLY A 203 4.63 18.63 1.29
N VAL A 204 3.33 18.87 1.50
CA VAL A 204 2.57 19.96 0.85
C VAL A 204 1.99 20.94 1.89
N PRO A 205 2.83 21.72 2.60
CA PRO A 205 2.34 22.67 3.58
C PRO A 205 1.59 23.86 2.94
N PRO A 206 0.78 24.60 3.72
CA PRO A 206 0.45 24.35 5.12
C PRO A 206 -0.60 23.25 5.29
N TYR A 207 -0.75 22.78 6.52
CA TYR A 207 -1.76 21.84 6.97
C TYR A 207 -2.81 22.59 7.80
N LEU A 208 -4.08 22.42 7.47
CA LEU A 208 -5.19 22.95 8.25
C LEU A 208 -5.49 21.99 9.40
N HIS A 209 -5.30 22.46 10.63
CA HIS A 209 -5.70 21.77 11.84
C HIS A 209 -7.04 22.32 12.31
N ILE A 210 -8.01 21.44 12.48
CA ILE A 210 -9.34 21.73 12.99
C ILE A 210 -9.51 20.90 14.25
N LYS A 211 -9.60 21.57 15.39
CA LYS A 211 -9.88 20.93 16.67
C LYS A 211 -11.38 20.97 16.91
N THR A 212 -12.00 19.80 17.06
CA THR A 212 -13.40 19.68 17.50
C THR A 212 -13.44 19.23 18.96
N LYS A 213 -14.65 19.15 19.54
CA LYS A 213 -14.87 18.61 20.89
C LYS A 213 -14.40 17.16 21.04
N ASP A 214 -14.49 16.37 19.97
CA ASP A 214 -14.29 14.91 20.01
C ASP A 214 -12.99 14.45 19.36
N GLU A 215 -12.45 15.19 18.37
CA GLU A 215 -11.25 14.79 17.65
C GLU A 215 -10.46 15.94 17.02
N ASP A 216 -9.18 15.68 16.74
CA ASP A 216 -8.32 16.54 15.95
C ASP A 216 -8.34 16.11 14.49
N ILE A 217 -8.56 17.06 13.58
CA ILE A 217 -8.61 16.83 12.13
C ILE A 217 -7.48 17.60 11.47
N PHE A 218 -6.69 16.92 10.64
CA PHE A 218 -5.64 17.51 9.83
C PHE A 218 -5.94 17.31 8.35
N ILE A 219 -6.00 18.39 7.59
CA ILE A 219 -6.33 18.34 6.15
C ILE A 219 -5.50 19.36 5.36
N ASN A 220 -5.10 19.01 4.15
CA ASN A 220 -4.56 19.96 3.19
C ASN A 220 -5.03 19.64 1.77
N ALA A 221 -4.98 20.65 0.92
CA ALA A 221 -5.18 20.49 -0.50
C ALA A 221 -3.83 20.22 -1.20
N GLN A 222 -3.88 19.79 -2.47
CA GLN A 222 -2.69 19.71 -3.34
C GLN A 222 -1.93 21.04 -3.52
N SER A 223 -2.54 22.17 -3.14
CA SER A 223 -1.88 23.47 -3.22
C SER A 223 -2.05 24.28 -1.94
N ALA A 224 -0.96 24.92 -1.53
CA ALA A 224 -0.94 25.79 -0.35
C ALA A 224 -2.01 26.88 -0.40
N SER A 225 -2.24 27.46 -1.57
CA SER A 225 -3.27 28.47 -1.82
C SER A 225 -4.68 27.96 -1.54
N LYS A 226 -4.99 26.70 -1.89
CA LYS A 226 -6.28 26.08 -1.62
C LYS A 226 -6.44 25.79 -0.12
N THR A 227 -5.40 25.30 0.56
CA THR A 227 -5.46 25.08 2.01
C THR A 227 -5.70 26.38 2.77
N ARG A 228 -4.99 27.47 2.42
CA ARG A 228 -5.21 28.80 3.01
C ARG A 228 -6.61 29.34 2.70
N ALA A 229 -7.13 29.08 1.51
CA ALA A 229 -8.50 29.45 1.16
C ALA A 229 -9.55 28.67 1.96
N TRP A 230 -9.30 27.39 2.28
CA TRP A 230 -10.16 26.60 3.15
C TRP A 230 -10.18 27.15 4.56
N GLU A 231 -9.01 27.46 5.14
CA GLU A 231 -8.94 28.08 6.47
C GLU A 231 -9.72 29.39 6.53
N LYS A 232 -9.45 30.34 5.62
CA LYS A 232 -10.15 31.64 5.62
C LYS A 232 -11.67 31.49 5.54
N LYS A 233 -12.15 30.55 4.72
CA LYS A 233 -13.60 30.31 4.59
C LYS A 233 -14.18 29.64 5.83
N LEU A 234 -13.45 28.73 6.47
CA LEU A 234 -13.88 28.03 7.66
C LEU A 234 -13.94 28.99 8.86
N THR A 235 -12.90 29.78 9.08
CA THR A 235 -12.84 30.81 10.14
C THR A 235 -13.97 31.83 10.00
N GLY A 236 -14.34 32.21 8.75
CA GLY A 236 -15.47 33.10 8.49
C GLY A 236 -16.87 32.50 8.77
N ARG A 237 -16.98 31.21 9.09
CA ARG A 237 -18.24 30.53 9.46
C ARG A 237 -18.41 30.31 10.96
N ILE A 238 -17.34 30.48 11.74
CA ILE A 238 -17.31 30.20 13.19
C ILE A 238 -17.48 31.50 14.02
N GLN A 239 -17.49 32.66 13.36
CA GLN A 239 -17.73 33.97 13.99
C GLN A 239 -19.19 34.24 14.27
#